data_AF-A0A7X7FP72-F1
#
_entry.id   AF-A0A7X7FP72-F1
#
_cell.length_a   1.000
_cell.length_b   1.000
_cell.length_c   1.000
_cell.angle_alpha   90.00
_cell.angle_beta   90.00
_cell.angle_gamma   90.00
#
_symmetry.space_group_name_H-M   'P 1'
#
loop_
_entity.id
_entity.type
_entity.pdbx_description
1 polymer ?
#
loop_
_entity_poly.entity_id
_entity_poly.type
_entity_poly.pdbx_seq_one_letter_code
_entity_poly.pdbx_strand_id
1 'polypeptide(L)'
;MHRRFKDPAPWLSTLRQLRQEQCTPTVIIAHVASPPLWPVTSARTLHTLMDALTGEFADAPLYADLAGMTMVNKAVWLKKLARMPEIHHKLVHGSDFPIPPFPIVFWPQLRQQYKAIRRLKSWLDQDIAVKDALGFPDSVLNRAGELLAERIRLADSLAGPV
;
A
#
# COMPACT_ATOMS: atom_id res chain seq x y z
N MET A 1 -2.71 20.06 3.85
CA MET A 1 -1.52 19.22 4.16
C MET A 1 -0.29 20.12 4.25
N HIS A 2 0.29 20.27 5.44
CA HIS A 2 1.40 21.20 5.71
C HIS A 2 2.70 20.76 5.00
N ARG A 3 3.51 21.70 4.50
CA ARG A 3 4.70 21.44 3.64
C ARG A 3 5.71 20.47 4.27
N ARG A 4 5.85 20.50 5.60
CA ARG A 4 6.72 19.60 6.38
C ARG A 4 6.35 18.11 6.26
N PHE A 5 5.10 17.76 5.94
CA PHE A 5 4.64 16.36 5.87
C PHE A 5 4.55 15.82 4.44
N LYS A 6 5.06 16.56 3.45
CA LYS A 6 5.12 16.08 2.06
C LYS A 6 6.42 15.32 1.75
N ASP A 7 7.48 15.58 2.50
CA ASP A 7 8.81 15.00 2.29
C ASP A 7 8.98 13.78 3.22
N PRO A 8 9.38 12.60 2.71
CA PRO A 8 9.60 11.44 3.55
C PRO A 8 10.93 11.47 4.32
N ALA A 9 11.86 12.36 3.96
CA ALA A 9 13.19 12.40 4.55
C ALA A 9 13.23 12.49 6.09
N PRO A 10 12.38 13.30 6.77
CA PRO A 10 12.43 13.41 8.23
C PRO A 10 12.06 12.13 8.97
N TRP A 11 11.12 11.32 8.47
CA TRP A 11 10.79 10.06 9.12
C TRP A 11 11.75 8.94 8.69
N LEU A 12 12.33 9.01 7.49
CA LEU A 12 13.43 8.11 7.10
C LEU A 12 14.63 8.25 8.05
N SER A 13 14.98 9.46 8.50
CA SER A 13 16.04 9.62 9.52
C SER A 13 15.70 8.94 10.85
N THR A 14 14.44 8.96 11.27
CA THR A 14 14.01 8.22 12.46
C THR A 14 14.17 6.72 12.26
N LEU A 15 13.80 6.19 11.09
CA LEU A 15 13.98 4.76 10.80
C LEU A 15 15.45 4.35 10.74
N ARG A 16 16.33 5.23 10.24
CA ARG A 16 17.79 5.01 10.29
C ARG A 16 18.29 4.87 11.72
N GLN A 17 17.84 5.76 12.60
CA GLN A 17 18.20 5.71 14.00
C GLN A 17 17.71 4.41 14.66
N LEU A 18 16.44 4.04 14.48
CA LEU A 18 15.90 2.79 15.02
C LEU A 18 16.63 1.55 14.49
N ARG A 19 17.16 1.61 13.28
CA ARG A 19 17.97 0.53 12.71
C ARG A 19 19.36 0.46 13.33
N GLN A 20 20.01 1.61 13.52
CA GLN A 20 21.31 1.69 14.21
C GLN A 20 21.20 1.16 15.65
N GLU A 21 20.09 1.45 16.32
CA GLU A 21 19.78 0.96 17.67
C GLU A 21 19.28 -0.49 17.70
N GLN A 22 19.19 -1.18 16.54
CA GLN A 22 18.71 -2.55 16.40
C GLN A 22 17.30 -2.80 16.99
N CYS A 23 16.46 -1.78 17.01
CA CYS A 23 15.13 -1.79 17.63
C CYS A 23 14.00 -1.48 16.63
N THR A 24 14.25 -1.68 15.33
CA THR A 24 13.28 -1.35 14.27
C THR A 24 12.05 -2.26 14.35
N PRO A 25 10.85 -1.72 14.67
CA PRO A 25 9.63 -2.52 14.66
C PRO A 25 9.18 -2.79 13.22
N THR A 26 8.23 -3.70 13.04
CA THR A 26 7.49 -3.79 11.77
C THR A 26 6.74 -2.50 11.53
N VAL A 27 7.02 -1.85 10.39
CA VAL A 27 6.41 -0.58 9.99
C VAL A 27 5.71 -0.75 8.65
N ILE A 28 4.45 -0.31 8.56
CA ILE A 28 3.68 -0.25 7.33
C ILE A 28 3.37 1.23 7.05
N ILE A 29 3.89 1.74 5.94
CA ILE A 29 3.73 3.13 5.52
C ILE A 29 2.42 3.27 4.74
N ALA A 30 1.54 4.12 5.23
CA ALA A 30 0.23 4.33 4.63
C ALA A 30 0.32 4.89 3.20
N HIS A 31 -0.50 4.32 2.31
CA HIS A 31 -0.77 4.81 0.97
C HIS A 31 0.47 4.97 0.09
N VAL A 32 1.53 4.17 0.31
CA VAL A 32 2.87 4.32 -0.29
C VAL A 32 3.45 5.74 -0.21
N ALA A 33 3.07 6.51 0.83
CA ALA A 33 3.35 7.94 0.93
C ALA A 33 2.99 8.72 -0.36
N SER A 34 2.05 8.21 -1.16
CA SER A 34 1.69 8.81 -2.43
C SER A 34 1.04 10.17 -2.15
N PRO A 35 1.32 11.18 -2.97
CA PRO A 35 0.69 12.46 -2.79
C PRO A 35 -0.76 12.42 -3.31
N PRO A 36 -1.64 13.34 -2.87
CA PRO A 36 -3.07 13.23 -3.14
C PRO A 36 -3.51 13.61 -4.56
N LEU A 37 -2.70 14.28 -5.38
CA LEU A 37 -3.09 14.78 -6.71
C LEU A 37 -1.91 14.84 -7.69
N TRP A 38 -1.86 13.97 -8.69
CA TRP A 38 -0.95 14.14 -9.83
C TRP A 38 -1.66 14.95 -10.95
N PRO A 39 -1.01 15.91 -11.64
CA PRO A 39 0.41 16.31 -11.58
C PRO A 39 0.70 17.46 -10.60
N VAL A 40 -0.29 17.94 -9.84
CA VAL A 40 -0.15 19.08 -8.90
C VAL A 40 0.88 18.79 -7.79
N THR A 41 1.16 17.51 -7.54
CA THR A 41 2.12 17.06 -6.54
C THR A 41 3.20 16.18 -7.16
N SER A 42 4.44 16.40 -6.73
CA SER A 42 5.62 15.73 -7.26
C SER A 42 5.63 14.23 -6.94
N ALA A 43 6.07 13.42 -7.92
CA ALA A 43 6.35 12.00 -7.73
C ALA A 43 7.52 11.72 -6.77
N ARG A 44 8.28 12.76 -6.41
CA ARG A 44 9.51 12.65 -5.61
C ARG A 44 9.29 11.88 -4.31
N THR A 45 8.20 12.14 -3.59
CA THR A 45 7.90 11.44 -2.33
C THR A 45 7.77 9.93 -2.52
N LEU A 46 7.03 9.50 -3.54
CA LEU A 46 6.88 8.08 -3.86
C LEU A 46 8.23 7.48 -4.28
N HIS A 47 8.95 8.17 -5.16
CA HIS A 47 10.26 7.69 -5.62
C HIS A 47 11.27 7.55 -4.48
N THR A 48 11.41 8.56 -3.63
CA THR A 48 12.30 8.50 -2.45
C THR A 48 11.92 7.38 -1.50
N LEU A 49 10.61 7.13 -1.30
CA LEU A 49 10.17 5.97 -0.53
C LEU A 49 10.60 4.66 -1.20
N MET A 50 10.35 4.51 -2.50
CA MET A 50 10.67 3.29 -3.22
C MET A 50 12.17 3.00 -3.19
N ASP A 51 13.00 4.01 -3.45
CA ASP A 51 14.47 3.90 -3.40
C ASP A 51 14.94 3.50 -2.00
N ALA A 52 14.31 4.03 -0.95
CA ALA A 52 14.62 3.65 0.42
C ALA A 52 14.20 2.20 0.72
N LEU A 53 13.03 1.76 0.25
CA LEU A 53 12.51 0.40 0.49
C LEU A 53 13.28 -0.69 -0.26
N THR A 54 13.74 -0.42 -1.48
CA THR A 54 14.49 -1.37 -2.31
C THR A 54 16.00 -1.29 -2.13
N GLY A 55 16.51 -0.17 -1.61
CA GLY A 55 17.92 0.02 -1.31
C GLY A 55 18.19 -0.11 0.18
N GLU A 56 18.25 1.02 0.87
CA GLU A 56 18.68 1.11 2.26
C GLU A 56 17.94 0.13 3.18
N PHE A 57 16.61 0.02 3.06
CA PHE A 57 15.76 -0.78 3.94
C PHE A 57 15.29 -2.09 3.29
N ALA A 58 16.01 -2.61 2.31
CA ALA A 58 15.65 -3.85 1.60
C ALA A 58 15.52 -5.06 2.53
N ASP A 59 16.34 -5.14 3.57
CA ASP A 59 16.38 -6.19 4.60
C ASP A 59 15.57 -5.86 5.86
N ALA A 60 15.10 -4.62 6.02
CA ALA A 60 14.36 -4.19 7.19
C ALA A 60 12.86 -4.57 7.12
N PRO A 61 12.17 -4.73 8.27
CA PRO A 61 10.73 -5.01 8.32
C PRO A 61 9.89 -3.75 8.03
N LEU A 62 10.21 -3.06 6.94
CA LEU A 62 9.58 -1.84 6.47
C LEU A 62 8.78 -2.14 5.20
N TYR A 63 7.50 -1.78 5.19
CA TYR A 63 6.55 -2.06 4.13
C TYR A 63 5.73 -0.81 3.81
N ALA A 64 4.98 -0.86 2.71
CA ALA A 64 4.03 0.19 2.35
C ALA A 64 2.71 -0.42 1.87
N ASP A 65 1.58 0.15 2.29
CA ASP A 65 0.26 -0.36 1.91
C ASP A 65 -0.29 0.25 0.61
N LEU A 66 -1.21 -0.48 -0.01
CA LEU A 66 -1.97 -0.07 -1.18
C LEU A 66 -3.37 0.48 -0.83
N ALA A 67 -3.55 0.99 0.37
CA ALA A 67 -4.85 1.46 0.85
C ALA A 67 -5.30 2.73 0.09
N GLY A 68 -6.58 2.79 -0.29
CA GLY A 68 -7.15 3.91 -1.06
C GLY A 68 -6.57 4.11 -2.47
N MET A 69 -5.70 3.22 -2.95
CA MET A 69 -4.96 3.42 -4.21
C MET A 69 -5.81 3.20 -5.47
N THR A 70 -6.98 2.60 -5.32
CA THR A 70 -7.99 2.42 -6.39
C THR A 70 -8.87 3.66 -6.59
N MET A 71 -8.66 4.73 -5.81
CA MET A 71 -9.28 6.03 -6.05
C MET A 71 -8.74 6.73 -7.30
N VAL A 72 -9.58 7.58 -7.90
CA VAL A 72 -9.27 8.32 -9.14
C VAL A 72 -7.95 9.10 -9.05
N ASN A 73 -7.74 9.81 -7.94
CA ASN A 73 -6.57 10.66 -7.70
C ASN A 73 -5.28 9.88 -7.39
N LYS A 74 -5.38 8.57 -7.13
CA LYS A 74 -4.26 7.69 -6.79
C LYS A 74 -3.95 6.63 -7.87
N ALA A 75 -4.88 6.41 -8.79
CA ALA A 75 -4.79 5.36 -9.81
C ALA A 75 -3.51 5.40 -10.64
N VAL A 76 -2.96 6.58 -10.92
CA VAL A 76 -1.68 6.73 -11.64
C VAL A 76 -0.52 6.05 -10.90
N TRP A 77 -0.49 6.16 -9.57
CA TRP A 77 0.55 5.57 -8.73
C TRP A 77 0.37 4.07 -8.63
N LEU A 78 -0.88 3.58 -8.49
CA LEU A 78 -1.16 2.15 -8.46
C LEU A 78 -0.73 1.46 -9.77
N LYS A 79 -1.06 2.06 -10.92
CA LYS A 79 -0.63 1.58 -12.24
C LYS A 79 0.88 1.55 -12.40
N LYS A 80 1.59 2.48 -11.76
CA LYS A 80 3.05 2.54 -11.78
C LYS A 80 3.64 1.41 -10.93
N LEU A 81 3.16 1.23 -9.71
CA LEU A 81 3.59 0.17 -8.80
C LEU A 81 3.34 -1.23 -9.37
N ALA A 82 2.22 -1.42 -10.07
CA ALA A 82 1.92 -2.67 -10.76
C ALA A 82 3.01 -3.06 -11.80
N ARG A 83 3.74 -2.08 -12.34
CA ARG A 83 4.82 -2.28 -13.32
C ARG A 83 6.22 -2.38 -12.69
N MET A 84 6.31 -2.40 -11.37
CA MET A 84 7.56 -2.41 -10.61
C MET A 84 7.64 -3.67 -9.74
N PRO A 85 7.84 -4.86 -10.33
CA PRO A 85 7.86 -6.12 -9.58
C PRO A 85 8.92 -6.14 -8.46
N GLU A 86 10.01 -5.39 -8.63
CA GLU A 86 11.08 -5.26 -7.65
C GLU A 86 10.62 -4.70 -6.30
N ILE A 87 9.55 -3.89 -6.25
CA ILE A 87 9.01 -3.38 -4.97
C ILE A 87 7.96 -4.32 -4.36
N HIS A 88 7.41 -5.29 -5.10
CA HIS A 88 6.23 -6.05 -4.64
C HIS A 88 6.46 -6.78 -3.32
N HIS A 89 7.69 -7.19 -3.01
CA HIS A 89 8.05 -7.80 -1.73
C HIS A 89 7.98 -6.84 -0.52
N LYS A 90 7.88 -5.53 -0.76
CA LYS A 90 7.71 -4.45 0.24
C LYS A 90 6.30 -3.87 0.26
N LEU A 91 5.39 -4.35 -0.58
CA LEU A 91 4.02 -3.87 -0.64
C LEU A 91 3.08 -4.77 0.17
N VAL A 92 2.03 -4.18 0.75
CA VAL A 92 0.95 -4.94 1.39
C VAL A 92 -0.40 -4.42 0.92
N HIS A 93 -1.40 -5.28 0.92
CA HIS A 93 -2.78 -4.83 0.76
C HIS A 93 -3.27 -4.13 2.02
N GLY A 94 -3.84 -2.95 1.82
CA GLY A 94 -4.76 -2.32 2.76
C GLY A 94 -5.98 -1.87 1.95
N SER A 95 -7.15 -1.87 2.59
CA SER A 95 -8.41 -1.49 1.93
C SER A 95 -8.76 -0.01 2.08
N ASP A 96 -8.34 0.61 3.18
CA ASP A 96 -8.81 1.94 3.60
C ASP A 96 -10.34 1.97 3.78
N PHE A 97 -10.96 0.88 4.26
CA PHE A 97 -12.40 0.84 4.47
C PHE A 97 -12.85 1.95 5.45
N PRO A 98 -13.89 2.74 5.13
CA PRO A 98 -14.92 2.52 4.11
C PRO A 98 -14.73 3.29 2.79
N ILE A 99 -13.51 3.56 2.34
CA ILE A 99 -13.28 4.23 1.05
C ILE A 99 -13.61 3.29 -0.13
N PRO A 100 -14.53 3.68 -1.05
CA PRO A 100 -14.91 2.81 -2.17
C PRO A 100 -13.87 2.82 -3.30
N PRO A 101 -13.64 1.66 -3.97
CA PRO A 101 -12.78 1.61 -5.14
C PRO A 101 -13.47 2.19 -6.38
N PHE A 102 -12.67 2.66 -7.36
CA PHE A 102 -13.19 3.17 -8.64
C PHE A 102 -12.68 2.34 -9.84
N PRO A 103 -13.17 1.10 -10.06
CA PRO A 103 -12.65 0.23 -11.13
C PRO A 103 -12.63 0.85 -12.54
N ILE A 104 -13.52 1.82 -12.82
CA ILE A 104 -13.61 2.49 -14.14
C ILE A 104 -12.29 3.15 -14.56
N VAL A 105 -11.49 3.66 -13.62
CA VAL A 105 -10.21 4.31 -13.95
C VAL A 105 -9.15 3.31 -14.43
N PHE A 106 -9.38 2.02 -14.23
CA PHE A 106 -8.54 0.91 -14.69
C PHE A 106 -9.14 0.17 -15.88
N TRP A 107 -10.21 0.67 -16.50
CA TRP A 107 -10.89 0.00 -17.61
C TRP A 107 -9.95 -0.54 -18.71
N PRO A 108 -8.91 0.18 -19.17
CA PRO A 108 -7.98 -0.36 -20.17
C PRO A 108 -7.19 -1.60 -19.71
N GLN A 109 -6.91 -1.70 -18.41
CA GLN A 109 -6.24 -2.84 -17.79
C GLN A 109 -7.23 -3.99 -17.54
N LEU A 110 -8.44 -3.68 -17.06
CA LEU A 110 -9.44 -4.68 -16.71
C LEU A 110 -10.10 -5.33 -17.93
N ARG A 111 -10.23 -4.60 -19.05
CA ARG A 111 -10.83 -5.08 -20.31
C ARG A 111 -12.13 -5.85 -20.07
N GLN A 112 -12.16 -7.15 -20.38
CA GLN A 112 -13.34 -8.01 -20.26
C GLN A 112 -13.74 -8.27 -18.79
N GLN A 113 -12.79 -8.22 -17.85
CA GLN A 113 -13.02 -8.44 -16.42
C GLN A 113 -13.78 -7.28 -15.76
N TYR A 114 -13.78 -6.09 -16.36
CA TYR A 114 -14.41 -4.89 -15.81
C TYR A 114 -15.86 -5.11 -15.39
N LYS A 115 -16.67 -5.75 -16.25
CA LYS A 115 -18.10 -5.99 -15.96
C LYS A 115 -18.30 -6.96 -14.80
N ALA A 116 -17.45 -7.97 -14.68
CA ALA A 116 -17.50 -8.94 -13.59
C ALA A 116 -17.14 -8.27 -12.26
N ILE A 117 -16.04 -7.52 -12.23
CA ILE A 117 -15.56 -6.79 -11.05
C ILE A 117 -16.64 -5.80 -10.57
N ARG A 118 -17.24 -5.02 -11.47
CA ARG A 118 -18.29 -4.05 -11.12
C ARG A 118 -19.57 -4.67 -10.54
N ARG A 119 -19.79 -5.98 -10.72
CA ARG A 119 -20.95 -6.70 -10.18
C ARG A 119 -20.71 -7.24 -8.76
N LEU A 120 -19.46 -7.23 -8.28
CA LEU A 120 -19.15 -7.63 -6.91
C LEU A 120 -19.84 -6.68 -5.92
N LYS A 121 -20.52 -7.22 -4.92
CA LYS A 121 -21.27 -6.41 -3.93
C LYS A 121 -20.35 -5.73 -2.91
N SER A 122 -19.26 -6.40 -2.56
CA SER A 122 -18.28 -5.95 -1.56
C SER A 122 -17.28 -4.99 -2.20
N TRP A 123 -17.06 -3.84 -1.55
CA TRP A 123 -16.01 -2.89 -1.96
C TRP A 123 -14.61 -3.47 -1.76
N LEU A 124 -14.44 -4.34 -0.76
CA LEU A 124 -13.18 -5.04 -0.53
C LEU A 124 -12.88 -5.98 -1.69
N ASP A 125 -13.87 -6.76 -2.13
CA ASP A 125 -13.71 -7.72 -3.23
C ASP A 125 -13.44 -6.98 -4.55
N GLN A 126 -14.12 -5.85 -4.79
CA GLN A 126 -13.84 -4.99 -5.94
C GLN A 126 -12.41 -4.47 -5.93
N ASP A 127 -11.91 -4.00 -4.78
CA ASP A 127 -10.56 -3.46 -4.64
C ASP A 127 -9.50 -4.55 -4.87
N ILE A 128 -9.67 -5.72 -4.26
CA ILE A 128 -8.79 -6.88 -4.45
C ILE A 128 -8.79 -7.32 -5.92
N ALA A 129 -9.96 -7.47 -6.53
CA ALA A 129 -10.06 -7.91 -7.92
C ALA A 129 -9.44 -6.90 -8.91
N VAL A 130 -9.50 -5.60 -8.62
CA VAL A 130 -8.78 -4.59 -9.41
C VAL A 130 -7.27 -4.78 -9.27
N LYS A 131 -6.76 -4.99 -8.05
CA LYS A 131 -5.32 -5.16 -7.80
C LYS A 131 -4.79 -6.46 -8.43
N ASP A 132 -5.53 -7.56 -8.31
CA ASP A 132 -5.21 -8.83 -8.98
C ASP A 132 -5.16 -8.67 -10.51
N ALA A 133 -6.19 -8.05 -11.11
CA ALA A 133 -6.22 -7.79 -12.55
C ALA A 133 -5.12 -6.82 -13.04
N LEU A 134 -4.52 -6.03 -12.15
CA LEU A 134 -3.35 -5.21 -12.45
C LEU A 134 -2.03 -5.98 -12.40
N GLY A 135 -2.04 -7.23 -11.90
CA GLY A 135 -0.89 -8.12 -11.82
C GLY A 135 -0.14 -8.06 -10.49
N PHE A 136 -0.77 -7.57 -9.40
CA PHE A 136 -0.18 -7.71 -8.08
C PHE A 136 -0.25 -9.17 -7.62
N PRO A 137 0.86 -9.77 -7.14
CA PRO A 137 0.87 -11.17 -6.73
C PRO A 137 0.11 -11.37 -5.41
N ASP A 138 -0.36 -12.59 -5.17
CA ASP A 138 -1.00 -13.01 -3.91
C ASP A 138 -0.19 -12.65 -2.67
N SER A 139 1.14 -12.67 -2.79
CA SER A 139 2.04 -12.29 -1.70
C SER A 139 1.85 -10.82 -1.27
N VAL A 140 1.44 -9.91 -2.16
CA VAL A 140 1.07 -8.54 -1.77
C VAL A 140 -0.28 -8.52 -1.07
N LEU A 141 -1.23 -9.32 -1.56
CA LEU A 141 -2.62 -9.35 -1.06
C LEU A 141 -2.73 -9.98 0.34
N ASN A 142 -1.90 -10.98 0.64
CA ASN A 142 -1.98 -11.74 1.88
C ASN A 142 -0.99 -11.27 2.98
N ARG A 143 0.10 -10.58 2.61
CA ARG A 143 1.19 -10.23 3.55
C ARG A 143 0.75 -9.41 4.75
N ALA A 144 -0.26 -8.55 4.63
CA ALA A 144 -0.78 -7.82 5.79
C ALA A 144 -1.30 -8.78 6.87
N GLY A 145 -2.01 -9.84 6.48
CA GLY A 145 -2.50 -10.87 7.39
C GLY A 145 -1.36 -11.63 8.06
N GLU A 146 -0.29 -11.93 7.32
CA GLU A 146 0.92 -12.58 7.85
C GLU A 146 1.66 -11.71 8.87
N LEU A 147 1.93 -10.45 8.51
CA LEU A 147 2.66 -9.49 9.37
C LEU A 147 1.89 -9.14 10.64
N LEU A 148 0.56 -9.12 10.58
CA LEU A 148 -0.28 -8.75 11.70
C LEU A 148 -0.83 -9.96 12.47
N ALA A 149 -0.56 -11.19 12.04
CA ALA A 149 -1.17 -12.41 12.60
C ALA A 149 -1.04 -12.50 14.13
N GLU A 150 0.16 -12.21 14.67
CA GLU A 150 0.39 -12.23 16.11
C GLU A 150 -0.36 -11.12 16.85
N ARG A 151 -0.38 -9.90 16.28
CA ARG A 151 -1.12 -8.77 16.85
C ARG A 151 -2.62 -8.99 16.84
N ILE A 152 -3.14 -9.63 15.79
CA ILE A 152 -4.54 -10.03 15.69
C ILE A 152 -4.86 -11.06 16.78
N ARG A 153 -4.06 -12.14 16.90
CA ARG A 153 -4.25 -13.13 17.98
C ARG A 153 -4.23 -12.51 19.37
N LEU A 154 -3.29 -11.59 19.61
CA LEU A 154 -3.20 -10.87 20.88
C LEU A 154 -4.45 -10.02 21.11
N ALA A 155 -4.89 -9.25 20.11
CA ALA A 155 -6.10 -8.45 20.20
C ALA A 155 -7.34 -9.31 20.50
N ASP A 156 -7.49 -10.45 19.82
CA ASP A 156 -8.58 -11.40 20.06
C ASP A 156 -8.56 -11.96 21.48
N SER A 157 -7.37 -12.29 22.00
CA SER A 157 -7.22 -12.77 23.39
C SER A 157 -7.58 -11.72 24.44
N LEU A 158 -7.36 -10.43 24.12
CA LEU A 158 -7.67 -9.30 25.00
C LEU A 158 -9.15 -8.90 24.93
N ALA A 159 -9.80 -9.11 23.78
CA ALA A 159 -11.21 -8.76 23.58
C ALA A 159 -12.17 -9.66 24.39
N GLY A 160 -11.69 -10.81 24.89
CA GLY A 160 -12.53 -11.80 25.56
C GLY A 160 -13.46 -12.53 24.59
N PRO A 161 -14.21 -13.56 25.05
CA PRO A 161 -15.22 -14.20 24.22
C PRO A 161 -16.31 -13.18 23.85
N VAL A 162 -16.56 -13.03 22.54
CA VAL A 162 -17.65 -12.23 21.96
C VAL A 162 -19.00 -12.87 22.26
#